data_AF-A0A914DXP6-F1
#
_entry.id   AF-A0A914DXP6-F1
#
_cell.length_a   1.000
_cell.length_b   1.000
_cell.length_c   1.000
_cell.angle_alpha   90.00
_cell.angle_beta   90.00
_cell.angle_gamma   90.00
#
_symmetry.space_group_name_H-M   'P 1'
#
loop_
_entity.id
_entity.type
_entity.pdbx_description
1 polymer ?
#
loop_
_entity_poly.entity_id
_entity_poly.type
_entity_poly.pdbx_seq_one_letter_code
_entity_poly.pdbx_strand_id
1 'polypeptide(L)'
;MLVLLGWIFVFGSYLVMGQNYQNVSLKASINQVNPMIGLVFWNDNVFDPSSAYALEYFYLPVNKLVVGRVNEVLQYNWAYIDNQLNDIASRGHQAIFRLRYEYYYDEPTAVPAFLKNISGYKGQVYKGIEFMDWRSSDLMQMHLDMYSALANRYDNDNRIFAIQTGFGFWSEYHLSDGPPLQLGYNFPSADFQVQSIKHILSAFKTMPIQYSIDIADNENNWCPLFKNISILPFGSFDDSSFSNDYKAWNDGNKGRLDWKTTRFQQNPLGGEIAYVDKVQQHALDINGPEGQSLPDYVKEYKYTFLIASDQNTYKYDGPLTQVERIKQVGMTFGYKFTITSFQTNGTHTKVTVQNTGVAPPYKDMFLQVSSVKDTTTLKYLQPSASLTVVVKVATTTPTLQIVSPYITSKQKIQFEANL
;
A
#
# COMPACT_ATOMS: atom_id res chain seq x y z
N MET A 1 -3.22 2.24 -46.12
CA MET A 1 -4.53 1.57 -46.05
C MET A 1 -4.45 0.54 -44.93
N LEU A 2 -4.70 0.97 -43.69
CA LEU A 2 -4.56 0.15 -42.48
C LEU A 2 -5.95 -0.34 -42.04
N VAL A 3 -6.09 -1.65 -41.92
CA VAL A 3 -7.30 -2.32 -41.43
C VAL A 3 -7.27 -2.30 -39.90
N LEU A 4 -8.18 -1.54 -39.29
CA LEU A 4 -8.48 -1.62 -37.86
C LEU A 4 -9.30 -2.90 -37.59
N LEU A 5 -8.72 -3.84 -36.84
CA LEU A 5 -9.44 -4.97 -36.24
C LEU A 5 -10.07 -4.49 -34.93
N GLY A 6 -11.33 -4.09 -35.01
CA GLY A 6 -12.17 -3.83 -33.84
C GLY A 6 -12.58 -5.15 -33.18
N TRP A 7 -12.22 -5.31 -31.90
CA TRP A 7 -12.71 -6.41 -31.08
C TRP A 7 -14.16 -6.12 -30.69
N ILE A 8 -15.10 -6.84 -31.29
CA ILE A 8 -16.50 -6.85 -30.88
C ILE A 8 -16.61 -7.75 -29.65
N PHE A 9 -16.82 -7.16 -28.47
CA PHE A 9 -17.34 -7.90 -27.33
C PHE A 9 -18.78 -8.27 -27.63
N VAL A 10 -19.03 -9.54 -27.96
CA VAL A 10 -20.38 -10.09 -28.04
C VAL A 10 -20.89 -10.26 -26.61
N PHE A 11 -21.62 -9.27 -26.11
CA PHE A 11 -22.50 -9.48 -24.97
C PHE A 11 -23.60 -10.44 -25.42
N GLY A 12 -23.57 -11.67 -24.90
CA GLY A 12 -24.71 -12.56 -24.95
C GLY A 12 -25.85 -11.94 -24.14
N SER A 13 -26.71 -11.16 -24.78
CA SER A 13 -27.97 -10.71 -24.22
C SER A 13 -28.94 -11.89 -24.19
N TYR A 14 -28.90 -12.66 -23.11
CA TYR A 14 -30.07 -13.46 -22.75
C TYR A 14 -31.21 -12.48 -22.45
N LEU A 15 -32.26 -12.55 -23.27
CA LEU A 15 -33.56 -11.94 -22.98
C LEU A 15 -34.07 -12.49 -21.65
N VAL A 16 -33.76 -11.78 -20.55
CA VAL A 16 -34.42 -11.98 -19.27
C VAL A 16 -35.82 -11.38 -19.41
N MET A 17 -36.82 -12.23 -19.68
CA MET A 17 -38.23 -11.86 -19.47
C MET A 17 -38.33 -11.19 -18.10
N GLY A 18 -38.94 -10.00 -18.05
CA GLY A 18 -38.91 -9.08 -16.90
C GLY A 18 -39.16 -9.78 -15.57
N GLN A 19 -38.08 -10.10 -14.84
CA GLN A 19 -38.20 -10.59 -13.49
C GLN A 19 -38.51 -9.39 -12.59
N ASN A 20 -39.67 -9.40 -11.94
CA ASN A 20 -40.07 -8.34 -11.01
C ASN A 20 -39.16 -8.37 -9.77
N TYR A 21 -38.13 -7.52 -9.75
CA TYR A 21 -37.30 -7.30 -8.59
C TYR A 21 -38.04 -6.45 -7.56
N GLN A 22 -38.06 -6.91 -6.31
CA GLN A 22 -38.57 -6.19 -5.15
C GLN A 22 -37.40 -5.66 -4.32
N ASN A 23 -37.53 -4.46 -3.78
CA ASN A 23 -36.54 -3.89 -2.87
C ASN A 23 -36.45 -4.73 -1.58
N VAL A 24 -35.24 -4.95 -1.09
CA VAL A 24 -34.97 -5.61 0.18
C VAL A 24 -34.39 -4.56 1.12
N SER A 25 -35.00 -4.39 2.30
CA SER A 25 -34.48 -3.41 3.26
C SER A 25 -33.08 -3.80 3.72
N LEU A 26 -32.18 -2.82 3.74
CA LEU A 26 -30.79 -3.00 4.13
C LEU A 26 -30.31 -1.76 4.88
N LYS A 27 -29.99 -1.94 6.15
CA LYS A 27 -29.36 -0.91 7.00
C LYS A 27 -28.00 -1.38 7.47
N ALA A 28 -26.97 -0.62 7.14
CA ALA A 28 -25.60 -0.87 7.55
C ALA A 28 -24.86 0.46 7.69
N SER A 29 -23.90 0.52 8.61
CA SER A 29 -23.03 1.67 8.80
C SER A 29 -21.58 1.26 8.96
N ILE A 30 -20.67 2.15 8.59
CA ILE A 30 -19.24 2.01 8.84
C ILE A 30 -18.94 2.68 10.18
N ASN A 31 -18.45 1.91 11.15
CA ASN A 31 -18.15 2.37 12.52
C ASN A 31 -16.69 2.11 12.95
N GLN A 32 -15.89 1.52 12.05
CA GLN A 32 -14.47 1.22 12.21
C GLN A 32 -13.71 1.57 10.91
N VAL A 33 -12.39 1.73 11.03
CA VAL A 33 -11.53 1.87 9.84
C VAL A 33 -11.58 0.56 9.05
N ASN A 34 -11.90 0.66 7.77
CA ASN A 34 -11.95 -0.50 6.89
C ASN A 34 -10.53 -1.07 6.66
N PRO A 35 -10.38 -2.36 6.35
CA PRO A 35 -9.06 -2.96 6.08
C PRO A 35 -8.31 -2.26 4.95
N MET A 36 -6.98 -2.29 5.02
CA MET A 36 -6.05 -1.78 3.99
C MET A 36 -6.01 -0.26 3.79
N ILE A 37 -6.62 0.51 4.68
CA ILE A 37 -6.66 1.98 4.58
C ILE A 37 -6.42 2.63 5.95
N GLY A 38 -6.17 3.94 5.93
CA GLY A 38 -6.21 4.78 7.11
C GLY A 38 -4.84 5.14 7.67
N LEU A 39 -4.83 5.55 8.93
CA LEU A 39 -3.58 5.86 9.64
C LEU A 39 -2.86 4.57 10.02
N VAL A 40 -1.53 4.60 9.97
CA VAL A 40 -0.64 3.47 10.23
C VAL A 40 0.26 3.79 11.42
N PHE A 41 0.51 2.80 12.27
CA PHE A 41 1.36 2.93 13.45
C PHE A 41 2.49 1.90 13.42
N TRP A 42 3.61 2.20 14.08
CA TRP A 42 4.69 1.22 14.28
C TRP A 42 4.17 -0.03 15.00
N ASN A 43 4.71 -1.19 14.64
CA ASN A 43 4.29 -2.48 15.18
C ASN A 43 4.64 -2.69 16.66
N ASP A 44 5.55 -1.87 17.21
CA ASP A 44 5.95 -1.85 18.61
C ASP A 44 5.31 -0.70 19.40
N ASN A 45 4.33 0.00 18.79
CA ASN A 45 3.65 1.10 19.44
C ASN A 45 2.80 0.59 20.63
N VAL A 46 3.01 1.18 21.81
CA VAL A 46 2.26 0.86 23.05
C VAL A 46 0.80 1.32 23.02
N PHE A 47 0.40 2.08 22.01
CA PHE A 47 -0.96 2.57 21.81
C PHE A 47 -1.81 1.54 21.06
N ASP A 48 -2.61 0.77 21.79
CA ASP A 48 -3.52 -0.23 21.23
C ASP A 48 -5.00 0.11 21.46
N PRO A 49 -5.57 1.08 20.70
CA PRO A 49 -6.98 1.04 20.39
C PRO A 49 -7.19 0.28 19.07
N SER A 50 -7.14 -1.05 19.12
CA SER A 50 -7.42 -2.02 18.03
C SER A 50 -8.68 -1.76 17.16
N SER A 51 -9.48 -0.73 17.44
CA SER A 51 -10.62 -0.31 16.61
C SER A 51 -10.40 1.01 15.84
N ALA A 52 -9.29 1.71 16.05
CA ALA A 52 -9.03 3.02 15.47
C ALA A 52 -8.19 3.00 14.20
N TYR A 53 -7.52 1.89 13.91
CA TYR A 53 -6.72 1.69 12.70
C TYR A 53 -6.74 0.22 12.28
N ALA A 54 -6.23 -0.08 11.08
CA ALA A 54 -6.26 -1.42 10.49
C ALA A 54 -4.89 -1.87 9.94
N LEU A 55 -3.88 -1.01 10.04
CA LEU A 55 -2.56 -1.17 9.43
C LEU A 55 -1.47 -0.87 10.45
N GLU A 56 -0.44 -1.70 10.44
CA GLU A 56 0.80 -1.48 11.19
C GLU A 56 2.00 -1.51 10.25
N TYR A 57 3.09 -0.87 10.67
CA TYR A 57 4.30 -0.73 9.88
C TYR A 57 5.55 -1.22 10.62
N PHE A 58 6.47 -1.86 9.90
CA PHE A 58 7.80 -2.18 10.43
C PHE A 58 8.89 -2.13 9.35
N TYR A 59 10.11 -1.81 9.78
CA TYR A 59 11.29 -1.98 8.94
C TYR A 59 11.76 -3.43 8.94
N LEU A 60 12.13 -3.95 7.77
CA LEU A 60 12.74 -5.26 7.58
C LEU A 60 14.21 -5.08 7.17
N PRO A 61 15.16 -5.16 8.13
CA PRO A 61 16.59 -5.16 7.79
C PRO A 61 16.94 -6.42 6.99
N VAL A 62 17.60 -6.26 5.84
CA VAL A 62 17.89 -7.39 4.94
C VAL A 62 18.70 -8.50 5.62
N ASN A 63 19.67 -8.16 6.48
CA ASN A 63 20.46 -9.12 7.25
C ASN A 63 19.67 -9.92 8.32
N LYS A 64 18.45 -9.49 8.68
CA LYS A 64 17.56 -10.27 9.54
C LYS A 64 16.80 -11.33 8.75
N LEU A 65 16.61 -11.10 7.44
CA LEU A 65 15.97 -12.04 6.52
C LEU A 65 17.00 -12.99 5.89
N VAL A 66 17.98 -12.46 5.15
CA VAL A 66 18.99 -13.25 4.45
C VAL A 66 20.19 -13.46 5.37
N VAL A 67 20.29 -14.67 5.91
CA VAL A 67 21.25 -14.99 6.99
C VAL A 67 22.49 -15.74 6.51
N GLY A 68 22.50 -16.21 5.27
CA GLY A 68 23.64 -16.95 4.72
C GLY A 68 23.41 -17.44 3.29
N ARG A 69 24.39 -18.17 2.78
CA ARG A 69 24.36 -18.85 1.48
C ARG A 69 25.10 -20.18 1.58
N VAL A 70 24.49 -21.26 1.10
CA VAL A 70 25.08 -22.60 1.05
C VAL A 70 24.91 -23.14 -0.37
N ASN A 71 26.01 -23.52 -1.02
CA ASN A 71 26.02 -24.00 -2.41
C ASN A 71 25.19 -23.09 -3.34
N GLU A 72 25.47 -21.78 -3.29
CA GLU A 72 24.79 -20.75 -4.08
C GLU A 72 23.31 -20.48 -3.71
N VAL A 73 22.72 -21.27 -2.81
CA VAL A 73 21.34 -21.08 -2.34
C VAL A 73 21.29 -20.22 -1.09
N LEU A 74 20.53 -19.12 -1.15
CA LEU A 74 20.30 -18.24 -0.01
C LEU A 74 19.56 -18.94 1.13
N GLN A 75 19.96 -18.62 2.36
CA GLN A 75 19.33 -19.08 3.60
C GLN A 75 18.51 -17.95 4.20
N TYR A 76 17.27 -18.24 4.55
CA TYR A 76 16.30 -17.24 5.01
C TYR A 76 15.83 -17.52 6.44
N ASN A 77 15.74 -16.49 7.26
CA ASN A 77 15.09 -16.52 8.57
C ASN A 77 13.63 -16.06 8.44
N TRP A 78 12.77 -16.95 7.95
CA TRP A 78 11.34 -16.68 7.79
C TRP A 78 10.64 -16.39 9.11
N ALA A 79 11.11 -16.99 10.21
CA ALA A 79 10.54 -16.79 11.54
C ALA A 79 10.58 -15.32 11.97
N TYR A 80 11.57 -14.54 11.52
CA TYR A 80 11.61 -13.10 11.80
C TYR A 80 10.37 -12.38 11.25
N ILE A 81 10.02 -12.61 9.99
CA ILE A 81 8.86 -11.99 9.35
C ILE A 81 7.57 -12.59 9.91
N ASP A 82 7.48 -13.92 9.98
CA ASP A 82 6.25 -14.60 10.39
C ASP A 82 5.83 -14.23 11.82
N ASN A 83 6.78 -14.03 12.74
CA ASN A 83 6.47 -13.59 14.09
C ASN A 83 5.86 -12.19 14.11
N GLN A 84 6.43 -11.25 13.33
CA GLN A 84 5.88 -9.89 13.22
C GLN A 84 4.47 -9.91 12.62
N LEU A 85 4.28 -10.65 11.52
CA LEU A 85 2.98 -10.76 10.86
C LEU A 85 1.93 -11.43 11.75
N ASN A 86 2.31 -12.45 12.52
CA ASN A 86 1.40 -13.10 13.46
C ASN A 86 1.00 -12.17 14.61
N ASP A 87 1.94 -11.40 15.13
CA ASP A 87 1.70 -10.44 16.20
C ASP A 87 0.73 -9.32 15.74
N ILE A 88 1.01 -8.70 14.59
CA ILE A 88 0.14 -7.70 13.95
C ILE A 88 -1.26 -8.28 13.64
N ALA A 89 -1.33 -9.47 13.05
CA ALA A 89 -2.60 -10.13 12.77
C ALA A 89 -3.37 -10.48 14.06
N SER A 90 -2.67 -10.76 15.17
CA SER A 90 -3.30 -11.03 16.46
C SER A 90 -4.02 -9.80 17.03
N ARG A 91 -3.59 -8.58 16.67
CA ARG A 91 -4.30 -7.32 16.98
C ARG A 91 -5.42 -6.99 15.98
N GLY A 92 -5.54 -7.76 14.90
CA GLY A 92 -6.57 -7.56 13.87
C GLY A 92 -6.15 -6.59 12.77
N HIS A 93 -4.85 -6.35 12.61
CA HIS A 93 -4.30 -5.44 11.62
C HIS A 93 -3.59 -6.21 10.49
N GLN A 94 -3.17 -5.47 9.46
CA GLN A 94 -2.29 -5.96 8.41
C GLN A 94 -0.99 -5.16 8.42
N ALA A 95 0.10 -5.80 8.02
CA ALA A 95 1.40 -5.19 7.94
C ALA A 95 1.61 -4.46 6.61
N ILE A 96 2.30 -3.33 6.70
CA ILE A 96 3.15 -2.80 5.65
C ILE A 96 4.57 -2.97 6.15
N PHE A 97 5.50 -3.43 5.33
CA PHE A 97 6.89 -3.44 5.73
C PHE A 97 7.82 -2.92 4.65
N ARG A 98 8.91 -2.30 5.08
CA ARG A 98 9.91 -1.73 4.18
C ARG A 98 11.23 -2.44 4.35
N LEU A 99 11.72 -3.03 3.26
CA LEU A 99 13.06 -3.59 3.23
C LEU A 99 14.08 -2.47 3.21
N ARG A 100 15.15 -2.57 3.99
CA ARG A 100 16.25 -1.60 3.95
C ARG A 100 17.62 -2.26 4.08
N TYR A 101 18.61 -1.62 3.47
CA TYR A 101 20.02 -1.90 3.73
C TYR A 101 20.61 -0.82 4.63
N GLU A 102 20.54 0.45 4.23
CA GLU A 102 21.00 1.57 5.04
C GLU A 102 19.89 2.07 5.98
N TYR A 103 20.31 2.58 7.13
CA TYR A 103 19.48 3.34 8.05
C TYR A 103 20.33 4.52 8.53
N TYR A 104 19.68 5.65 8.76
CA TYR A 104 20.32 6.82 9.35
C TYR A 104 20.43 6.62 10.87
N TYR A 105 21.35 7.31 11.56
CA TYR A 105 21.70 7.11 12.98
C TYR A 105 22.60 5.89 13.27
N ASP A 106 22.94 5.63 14.55
CA ASP A 106 23.93 4.65 15.03
C ASP A 106 23.59 3.17 14.73
N GLU A 107 22.69 2.90 13.78
CA GLU A 107 22.39 1.54 13.34
C GLU A 107 23.39 1.05 12.28
N PRO A 108 23.87 -0.19 12.40
CA PRO A 108 24.72 -0.78 11.39
C PRO A 108 23.93 -1.05 10.11
N THR A 109 24.63 -1.04 8.97
CA THR A 109 24.05 -1.47 7.70
C THR A 109 23.50 -2.89 7.79
N ALA A 110 22.37 -3.11 7.12
CA ALA A 110 21.68 -4.38 7.06
C ALA A 110 22.15 -5.27 5.90
N VAL A 111 23.38 -5.08 5.41
CA VAL A 111 24.03 -6.02 4.48
C VAL A 111 24.38 -7.32 5.21
N PRO A 112 23.96 -8.49 4.71
CA PRO A 112 24.32 -9.79 5.29
C PRO A 112 25.84 -9.99 5.42
N ALA A 113 26.28 -10.51 6.58
CA ALA A 113 27.69 -10.66 6.89
C ALA A 113 28.48 -11.53 5.88
N PHE A 114 27.85 -12.56 5.33
CA PHE A 114 28.50 -13.43 4.35
C PHE A 114 28.87 -12.68 3.06
N LEU A 115 28.08 -11.68 2.63
CA LEU A 115 28.40 -10.85 1.46
C LEU A 115 29.62 -9.99 1.72
N LYS A 116 29.72 -9.41 2.93
CA LYS A 116 30.87 -8.58 3.33
C LYS A 116 32.18 -9.36 3.35
N ASN A 117 32.11 -10.67 3.56
CA ASN A 117 33.27 -11.57 3.58
C ASN A 117 33.67 -12.08 2.18
N ILE A 118 32.91 -11.77 1.12
CA ILE A 118 33.28 -12.15 -0.24
C ILE A 118 34.50 -11.33 -0.68
N SER A 119 35.51 -12.01 -1.23
CA SER A 119 36.71 -11.37 -1.76
C SER A 119 36.33 -10.32 -2.81
N GLY A 120 36.70 -9.07 -2.56
CA GLY A 120 36.45 -7.95 -3.47
C GLY A 120 35.21 -7.12 -3.13
N TYR A 121 34.37 -7.52 -2.17
CA TYR A 121 33.31 -6.65 -1.64
C TYR A 121 33.95 -5.44 -0.93
N LYS A 122 33.64 -4.24 -1.39
CA LYS A 122 34.22 -2.98 -0.93
C LYS A 122 33.11 -1.96 -0.66
N GLY A 123 32.39 -2.16 0.43
CA GLY A 123 31.45 -1.17 0.95
C GLY A 123 32.15 0.15 1.28
N GLN A 124 31.38 1.23 1.29
CA GLN A 124 31.89 2.56 1.65
C GLN A 124 31.39 2.93 3.05
N VAL A 125 32.25 3.55 3.86
CA VAL A 125 31.82 4.18 5.11
C VAL A 125 31.81 5.69 4.94
N TYR A 126 30.72 6.34 5.30
CA TYR A 126 30.59 7.79 5.31
C TYR A 126 29.85 8.23 6.58
N LYS A 127 30.47 9.13 7.37
CA LYS A 127 29.97 9.57 8.67
C LYS A 127 29.54 8.41 9.60
N GLY A 128 30.31 7.30 9.58
CA GLY A 128 30.03 6.11 10.40
C GLY A 128 28.99 5.14 9.83
N ILE A 129 28.30 5.51 8.74
CA ILE A 129 27.29 4.68 8.09
C ILE A 129 27.96 3.90 6.94
N GLU A 130 27.71 2.60 6.90
CA GLU A 130 28.19 1.72 5.83
C GLU A 130 27.16 1.61 4.69
N PHE A 131 27.59 1.94 3.48
CA PHE A 131 26.84 1.86 2.23
C PHE A 131 27.25 0.62 1.44
N MET A 132 26.31 0.10 0.65
CA MET A 132 26.53 -1.10 -0.14
C MET A 132 27.53 -0.89 -1.27
N ASP A 133 28.19 -1.98 -1.63
CA ASP A 133 29.00 -2.06 -2.84
C ASP A 133 28.16 -2.52 -4.04
N TRP A 134 27.53 -1.60 -4.75
CA TRP A 134 26.70 -1.89 -5.93
C TRP A 134 27.50 -2.30 -7.18
N ARG A 135 28.83 -2.43 -7.07
CA ARG A 135 29.65 -3.13 -8.08
C ARG A 135 29.60 -4.65 -7.92
N SER A 136 29.21 -5.13 -6.74
CA SER A 136 29.19 -6.55 -6.41
C SER A 136 28.04 -7.25 -7.15
N SER A 137 28.39 -8.15 -8.07
CA SER A 137 27.41 -9.03 -8.72
C SER A 137 26.73 -9.97 -7.72
N ASP A 138 27.43 -10.39 -6.66
CA ASP A 138 26.85 -11.19 -5.58
C ASP A 138 25.75 -10.44 -4.82
N LEU A 139 25.95 -9.16 -4.50
CA LEU A 139 24.91 -8.34 -3.86
C LEU A 139 23.70 -8.17 -4.78
N MET A 140 23.96 -7.81 -6.05
CA MET A 140 22.90 -7.63 -7.04
C MET A 140 22.09 -8.91 -7.25
N GLN A 141 22.73 -10.07 -7.36
CA GLN A 141 22.04 -11.35 -7.50
C GLN A 141 21.28 -11.72 -6.22
N MET A 142 21.88 -11.55 -5.04
CA MET A 142 21.20 -11.81 -3.77
C MET A 142 19.94 -10.94 -3.62
N HIS A 143 20.00 -9.67 -4.04
CA HIS A 143 18.86 -8.77 -4.01
C HIS A 143 17.70 -9.32 -4.87
N LEU A 144 17.98 -9.76 -6.10
CA LEU A 144 16.96 -10.34 -6.99
C LEU A 144 16.39 -11.65 -6.42
N ASP A 145 17.25 -12.56 -5.95
CA ASP A 145 16.83 -13.86 -5.41
C ASP A 145 16.01 -13.71 -4.13
N MET A 146 16.36 -12.74 -3.27
CA MET A 146 15.59 -12.40 -2.08
C MET A 146 14.15 -12.01 -2.43
N TYR A 147 13.94 -11.14 -3.43
CA TYR A 147 12.59 -10.76 -3.84
C TYR A 147 11.83 -11.89 -4.51
N SER A 148 12.50 -12.76 -5.27
CA SER A 148 11.87 -13.98 -5.79
C SER A 148 11.38 -14.89 -4.66
N ALA A 149 12.19 -15.09 -3.61
CA ALA A 149 11.80 -15.89 -2.46
C ALA A 149 10.66 -15.24 -1.64
N LEU A 150 10.70 -13.92 -1.46
CA LEU A 150 9.62 -13.19 -0.80
C LEU A 150 8.31 -13.30 -1.58
N ALA A 151 8.33 -13.14 -2.90
CA ALA A 151 7.14 -13.29 -3.75
C ALA A 151 6.55 -14.70 -3.65
N ASN A 152 7.40 -15.72 -3.79
CA ASN A 152 6.97 -17.13 -3.67
C ASN A 152 6.29 -17.44 -2.34
N ARG A 153 6.70 -16.77 -1.26
CA ARG A 153 6.16 -17.00 0.08
C ARG A 153 4.96 -16.13 0.43
N TYR A 154 4.98 -14.85 0.04
CA TYR A 154 4.12 -13.82 0.64
C TYR A 154 3.22 -13.06 -0.33
N ASP A 155 3.28 -13.29 -1.65
CA ASP A 155 2.49 -12.49 -2.62
C ASP A 155 0.98 -12.46 -2.34
N ASN A 156 0.45 -13.57 -1.79
CA ASN A 156 -0.96 -13.74 -1.43
C ASN A 156 -1.23 -13.78 0.08
N ASP A 157 -0.24 -13.43 0.92
CA ASP A 157 -0.40 -13.47 2.37
C ASP A 157 -1.34 -12.34 2.84
N ASN A 158 -2.46 -12.71 3.46
CA ASN A 158 -3.49 -11.77 3.89
C ASN A 158 -3.10 -10.94 5.13
N ARG A 159 -1.98 -11.26 5.77
CA ARG A 159 -1.41 -10.47 6.86
C ARG A 159 -0.66 -9.25 6.33
N ILE A 160 -0.38 -9.16 5.03
CA ILE A 160 0.39 -8.07 4.42
C ILE A 160 -0.51 -7.28 3.46
N PHE A 161 -0.55 -5.96 3.62
CA PHE A 161 -1.18 -5.07 2.66
C PHE A 161 -0.23 -4.65 1.54
N ALA A 162 0.97 -4.18 1.87
CA ALA A 162 1.94 -3.67 0.90
C ALA A 162 3.38 -3.91 1.35
N ILE A 163 4.30 -3.95 0.39
CA ILE A 163 5.75 -4.01 0.62
C ILE A 163 6.38 -2.75 0.03
N GLN A 164 7.13 -2.02 0.84
CA GLN A 164 7.91 -0.88 0.42
C GLN A 164 9.36 -1.30 0.17
N THR A 165 9.96 -0.77 -0.89
CA THR A 165 11.31 -1.11 -1.30
C THR A 165 11.93 0.03 -2.11
N GLY A 166 13.25 -0.01 -2.24
CA GLY A 166 14.02 0.90 -3.06
C GLY A 166 15.50 0.79 -2.75
N PHE A 167 16.20 1.89 -2.93
CA PHE A 167 17.65 1.98 -2.75
C PHE A 167 18.01 3.22 -1.94
N GLY A 168 19.13 3.19 -1.23
CA GLY A 168 19.57 4.29 -0.38
C GLY A 168 18.86 4.34 0.96
N PHE A 169 18.95 5.48 1.63
CA PHE A 169 18.45 5.62 3.00
C PHE A 169 16.98 5.32 3.10
N TRP A 170 16.62 4.48 4.08
CA TRP A 170 15.25 4.01 4.30
C TRP A 170 14.58 3.48 3.04
N SER A 171 15.37 3.02 2.05
CA SER A 171 14.88 2.60 0.73
C SER A 171 14.08 3.66 -0.05
N GLU A 172 14.36 4.94 0.20
CA GLU A 172 13.64 6.07 -0.39
C GLU A 172 14.20 6.56 -1.72
N TYR A 173 15.05 5.80 -2.41
CA TYR A 173 15.63 6.22 -3.67
C TYR A 173 16.50 7.49 -3.59
N HIS A 174 17.05 7.82 -2.42
CA HIS A 174 18.00 8.91 -2.27
C HIS A 174 19.10 8.55 -1.26
N LEU A 175 20.21 9.31 -1.31
CA LEU A 175 21.26 9.23 -0.29
C LEU A 175 21.18 10.36 0.75
N SER A 176 20.17 11.25 0.71
CA SER A 176 19.97 12.35 1.67
C SER A 176 21.30 13.07 1.97
N ASP A 177 21.65 13.25 3.25
CA ASP A 177 22.91 13.84 3.76
C ASP A 177 24.14 12.90 3.68
N GLY A 178 24.02 11.81 2.94
CA GLY A 178 25.04 10.80 2.69
C GLY A 178 26.18 11.26 1.77
N PRO A 179 27.02 10.33 1.28
CA PRO A 179 28.07 10.66 0.34
C PRO A 179 27.46 11.09 -1.01
N PRO A 180 28.21 11.83 -1.84
CA PRO A 180 27.77 12.12 -3.21
C PRO A 180 27.39 10.84 -3.96
N LEU A 181 26.27 10.91 -4.68
CA LEU A 181 25.75 9.79 -5.47
C LEU A 181 26.75 9.35 -6.53
N GLN A 182 27.02 8.05 -6.57
CA GLN A 182 27.80 7.40 -7.62
C GLN A 182 27.08 6.12 -8.07
N LEU A 183 26.42 6.21 -9.22
CA LEU A 183 25.70 5.10 -9.84
C LEU A 183 26.66 3.95 -10.19
N GLY A 184 26.26 2.74 -9.82
CA GLY A 184 27.08 1.54 -9.95
C GLY A 184 28.18 1.43 -8.89
N TYR A 185 28.15 2.26 -7.84
CA TYR A 185 29.11 2.24 -6.74
C TYR A 185 28.43 2.23 -5.37
N ASN A 186 27.99 3.39 -4.86
CA ASN A 186 27.28 3.52 -3.58
C ASN A 186 25.75 3.59 -3.76
N PHE A 187 25.31 3.59 -5.02
CA PHE A 187 23.93 3.42 -5.43
C PHE A 187 23.90 2.53 -6.67
N PRO A 188 22.83 1.75 -6.94
CA PRO A 188 22.86 0.85 -8.08
C PRO A 188 22.93 1.60 -9.41
N SER A 189 23.56 0.95 -10.40
CA SER A 189 23.61 1.49 -11.77
C SER A 189 22.19 1.69 -12.30
N ALA A 190 22.02 2.64 -13.22
CA ALA A 190 20.70 2.90 -13.79
C ALA A 190 20.09 1.64 -14.44
N ASP A 191 20.91 0.81 -15.09
CA ASP A 191 20.48 -0.45 -15.68
C ASP A 191 20.02 -1.46 -14.62
N PHE A 192 20.76 -1.59 -13.50
CA PHE A 192 20.36 -2.50 -12.43
C PHE A 192 19.09 -2.01 -11.71
N GLN A 193 18.89 -0.70 -11.55
CA GLN A 193 17.64 -0.17 -11.02
C GLN A 193 16.44 -0.62 -11.89
N VAL A 194 16.55 -0.49 -13.21
CA VAL A 194 15.52 -0.96 -14.16
C VAL A 194 15.33 -2.48 -14.08
N GLN A 195 16.42 -3.25 -14.02
CA GLN A 195 16.39 -4.70 -13.89
C GLN A 195 15.67 -5.13 -12.60
N SER A 196 16.05 -4.56 -11.47
CA SER A 196 15.48 -4.89 -10.15
C SER A 196 13.98 -4.62 -10.11
N ILE A 197 13.54 -3.43 -10.54
CA ILE A 197 12.10 -3.09 -10.52
C ILE A 197 11.29 -4.04 -11.41
N LYS A 198 11.77 -4.31 -12.64
CA LYS A 198 11.10 -5.25 -13.54
C LYS A 198 11.05 -6.65 -12.93
N HIS A 199 12.13 -7.10 -12.31
CA HIS A 199 12.20 -8.40 -11.64
C HIS A 199 11.20 -8.48 -10.50
N ILE A 200 11.21 -7.52 -9.57
CA ILE A 200 10.32 -7.48 -8.41
C ILE A 200 8.86 -7.47 -8.85
N LEU A 201 8.48 -6.56 -9.76
CA LEU A 201 7.10 -6.47 -10.26
C LEU A 201 6.69 -7.67 -11.12
N SER A 202 7.65 -8.39 -11.70
CA SER A 202 7.36 -9.67 -12.35
C SER A 202 7.19 -10.81 -11.35
N ALA A 203 7.83 -10.75 -10.18
CA ALA A 203 7.73 -11.80 -9.17
C ALA A 203 6.42 -11.71 -8.38
N PHE A 204 6.04 -10.51 -7.94
CA PHE A 204 4.79 -10.26 -7.22
C PHE A 204 3.63 -10.01 -8.19
N LYS A 205 2.55 -10.80 -8.10
CA LYS A 205 1.37 -10.70 -8.96
C LYS A 205 0.22 -9.97 -8.29
N THR A 206 0.11 -10.09 -6.98
CA THR A 206 -1.03 -9.58 -6.21
C THR A 206 -0.63 -8.61 -5.13
N MET A 207 0.62 -8.64 -4.65
CA MET A 207 1.13 -7.73 -3.63
C MET A 207 1.42 -6.34 -4.21
N PRO A 208 0.83 -5.27 -3.65
CA PRO A 208 1.28 -3.91 -3.90
C PRO A 208 2.74 -3.75 -3.50
N ILE A 209 3.59 -3.50 -4.49
CA ILE A 209 4.97 -3.07 -4.29
C ILE A 209 5.02 -1.56 -4.43
N GLN A 210 5.64 -0.89 -3.47
CA GLN A 210 5.73 0.56 -3.42
C GLN A 210 7.17 1.04 -3.42
N TYR A 211 7.42 2.11 -4.17
CA TYR A 211 8.69 2.85 -4.22
C TYR A 211 8.48 4.29 -3.78
N SER A 212 9.48 4.93 -3.17
CA SER A 212 9.34 6.33 -2.80
C SER A 212 9.11 7.20 -4.03
N ILE A 213 8.41 8.32 -3.87
CA ILE A 213 8.19 9.31 -4.93
C ILE A 213 9.49 9.92 -5.45
N ASP A 214 10.59 9.86 -4.68
CA ASP A 214 11.95 10.24 -5.10
C ASP A 214 12.43 9.52 -6.35
N ILE A 215 11.88 8.34 -6.66
CA ILE A 215 12.20 7.62 -7.89
C ILE A 215 11.90 8.47 -9.15
N ALA A 216 11.00 9.45 -9.03
CA ALA A 216 10.62 10.37 -10.08
C ALA A 216 11.38 11.72 -10.01
N ASP A 217 12.28 11.88 -9.05
CA ASP A 217 13.09 13.09 -8.91
C ASP A 217 14.06 13.24 -10.09
N ASN A 218 13.90 14.32 -10.83
CA ASN A 218 14.72 14.67 -11.97
C ASN A 218 15.84 15.67 -11.63
N GLU A 219 15.78 16.34 -10.48
CA GLU A 219 16.76 17.36 -10.07
C GLU A 219 18.03 16.67 -9.59
N ASN A 220 17.88 15.71 -8.68
CA ASN A 220 18.99 14.89 -8.22
C ASN A 220 19.26 13.67 -9.11
N ASN A 221 18.31 13.35 -10.00
CA ASN A 221 18.43 12.29 -11.00
C ASN A 221 18.78 10.92 -10.39
N TRP A 222 18.14 10.58 -9.26
CA TRP A 222 18.38 9.32 -8.53
C TRP A 222 18.08 8.08 -9.37
N CYS A 223 17.08 8.17 -10.24
CA CYS A 223 16.72 7.14 -11.22
C CYS A 223 16.79 7.69 -12.66
N PRO A 224 17.98 7.71 -13.31
CA PRO A 224 18.14 8.35 -14.61
C PRO A 224 17.29 7.75 -15.74
N LEU A 225 16.93 6.47 -15.61
CA LEU A 225 16.09 5.75 -16.56
C LEU A 225 14.64 5.64 -16.09
N PHE A 226 14.18 6.53 -15.21
CA PHE A 226 12.80 6.54 -14.70
C PHE A 226 11.74 6.47 -15.81
N LYS A 227 11.94 7.17 -16.93
CA LYS A 227 11.00 7.12 -18.08
C LYS A 227 10.82 5.70 -18.66
N ASN A 228 11.77 4.79 -18.47
CA ASN A 228 11.68 3.40 -18.94
C ASN A 228 10.80 2.52 -18.04
N ILE A 229 10.52 2.98 -16.82
CA ILE A 229 9.83 2.23 -15.76
C ILE A 229 8.58 2.95 -15.24
N SER A 230 8.39 4.23 -15.57
CA SER A 230 7.26 5.05 -15.09
C SER A 230 5.89 4.55 -15.55
N ILE A 231 5.84 3.59 -16.48
CA ILE A 231 4.61 2.91 -16.91
C ILE A 231 4.34 1.62 -16.12
N LEU A 232 5.28 1.16 -15.30
CA LEU A 232 5.16 -0.10 -14.57
C LEU A 232 4.17 0.07 -13.38
N PRO A 233 3.43 -0.99 -13.03
CA PRO A 233 2.32 -0.90 -12.07
C PRO A 233 2.82 -1.04 -10.61
N PHE A 234 3.58 -0.05 -10.14
CA PHE A 234 3.98 0.06 -8.74
C PHE A 234 3.20 1.18 -8.02
N GLY A 235 2.93 0.99 -6.74
CA GLY A 235 2.45 2.06 -5.87
C GLY A 235 3.58 2.96 -5.41
N SER A 236 3.25 4.03 -4.71
CA SER A 236 4.27 4.94 -4.19
C SER A 236 4.10 5.19 -2.70
N PHE A 237 5.16 5.66 -2.07
CA PHE A 237 5.09 6.25 -0.74
C PHE A 237 5.81 7.59 -0.69
N ASP A 238 5.41 8.45 0.23
CA ASP A 238 5.99 9.78 0.45
C ASP A 238 6.12 10.04 1.95
N ASP A 239 7.35 10.07 2.44
CA ASP A 239 7.64 10.22 3.88
C ASP A 239 7.77 11.69 4.33
N SER A 240 7.45 12.61 3.42
CA SER A 240 7.44 14.06 3.63
C SER A 240 6.04 14.65 3.44
N SER A 241 5.00 13.82 3.63
CA SER A 241 3.61 14.20 3.33
C SER A 241 3.07 15.23 4.32
N PHE A 242 2.05 15.98 3.88
CA PHE A 242 1.27 16.89 4.73
C PHE A 242 2.06 18.08 5.33
N SER A 243 3.07 18.55 4.61
CA SER A 243 3.78 19.80 4.90
C SER A 243 3.97 20.66 3.65
N ASN A 244 3.83 21.97 3.82
CA ASN A 244 4.05 23.00 2.80
C ASN A 244 5.53 23.13 2.45
N ASP A 245 6.43 22.81 3.39
CA ASP A 245 7.88 22.85 3.17
C ASP A 245 8.30 21.92 2.02
N TYR A 246 7.63 20.77 1.91
CA TYR A 246 7.90 19.77 0.86
C TYR A 246 6.90 19.83 -0.30
N LYS A 247 5.86 20.66 -0.24
CA LYS A 247 4.72 20.59 -1.19
C LYS A 247 5.14 20.73 -2.65
N ALA A 248 5.99 21.70 -2.98
CA ALA A 248 6.41 21.94 -4.35
C ALA A 248 7.16 20.73 -4.94
N TRP A 249 8.08 20.16 -4.16
CA TRP A 249 8.84 18.97 -4.52
C TRP A 249 7.92 17.74 -4.64
N ASN A 250 7.03 17.57 -3.67
CA ASN A 250 6.01 16.52 -3.64
C ASN A 250 5.07 16.55 -4.84
N ASP A 251 4.55 17.72 -5.19
CA ASP A 251 3.70 17.91 -6.38
C ASP A 251 4.49 17.64 -7.67
N GLY A 252 5.76 18.05 -7.74
CA GLY A 252 6.62 17.78 -8.89
C GLY A 252 6.82 16.28 -9.14
N ASN A 253 7.19 15.52 -8.11
CA ASN A 253 7.43 14.08 -8.22
C ASN A 253 6.14 13.29 -8.45
N LYS A 254 5.07 13.59 -7.70
CA LYS A 254 3.76 12.97 -7.92
C LYS A 254 3.18 13.33 -9.30
N GLY A 255 3.48 14.53 -9.81
CA GLY A 255 3.14 14.95 -11.16
C GLY A 255 3.84 14.10 -12.24
N ARG A 256 5.14 13.85 -12.10
CA ARG A 256 5.90 12.97 -13.01
C ARG A 256 5.48 11.50 -12.96
N LEU A 257 4.85 11.08 -11.86
CA LEU A 257 4.24 9.77 -11.68
C LEU A 257 2.79 9.70 -12.22
N ASP A 258 2.25 10.81 -12.74
CA ASP A 258 0.84 10.97 -13.13
C ASP A 258 -0.14 10.57 -12.01
N TRP A 259 0.21 10.94 -10.77
CA TRP A 259 -0.43 10.38 -9.59
C TRP A 259 -1.91 10.71 -9.50
N LYS A 260 -2.24 12.01 -9.51
CA LYS A 260 -3.62 12.51 -9.31
C LYS A 260 -4.56 12.15 -10.47
N THR A 261 -4.03 11.72 -11.62
CA THR A 261 -4.82 11.48 -12.84
C THR A 261 -5.02 10.00 -13.14
N THR A 262 -3.94 9.20 -13.19
CA THR A 262 -3.99 7.81 -13.68
C THR A 262 -3.44 6.80 -12.69
N ARG A 263 -2.31 7.09 -12.03
CA ARG A 263 -1.61 6.05 -11.24
C ARG A 263 -2.39 5.61 -10.00
N PHE A 264 -3.07 6.52 -9.31
CA PHE A 264 -3.91 6.19 -8.15
C PHE A 264 -5.03 5.20 -8.48
N GLN A 265 -5.45 5.11 -9.75
CA GLN A 265 -6.57 4.26 -10.16
C GLN A 265 -6.24 2.76 -10.02
N GLN A 266 -4.96 2.41 -10.03
CA GLN A 266 -4.49 1.02 -10.00
C GLN A 266 -3.43 0.73 -8.93
N ASN A 267 -2.82 1.76 -8.35
CA ASN A 267 -1.74 1.60 -7.39
C ASN A 267 -1.94 2.48 -6.13
N PRO A 268 -1.66 1.96 -4.92
CA PRO A 268 -1.86 2.70 -3.67
C PRO A 268 -0.77 3.74 -3.43
N LEU A 269 -1.17 4.89 -2.86
CA LEU A 269 -0.26 5.85 -2.23
C LEU A 269 -0.22 5.58 -0.72
N GLY A 270 0.97 5.25 -0.24
CA GLY A 270 1.32 5.31 1.18
C GLY A 270 2.14 6.56 1.49
N GLY A 271 2.69 6.59 2.70
CA GLY A 271 3.65 7.61 3.10
C GLY A 271 3.65 7.79 4.61
N GLU A 272 4.27 8.88 5.05
CA GLU A 272 4.38 9.29 6.44
C GLU A 272 4.05 10.77 6.57
N ILE A 273 3.37 11.15 7.65
CA ILE A 273 3.19 12.56 8.01
C ILE A 273 4.57 13.15 8.30
N ALA A 274 4.93 14.23 7.62
CA ALA A 274 6.26 14.80 7.67
C ALA A 274 6.67 15.17 9.11
N TYR A 275 7.92 14.85 9.45
CA TYR A 275 8.57 15.28 10.69
C TYR A 275 9.08 16.73 10.57
N VAL A 276 8.13 17.66 10.40
CA VAL A 276 8.36 19.11 10.40
C VAL A 276 7.74 19.72 11.65
N ASP A 277 8.37 20.79 12.16
CA ASP A 277 7.88 21.53 13.33
C ASP A 277 6.38 21.86 13.18
N LYS A 278 5.60 21.55 14.22
CA LYS A 278 4.13 21.70 14.31
C LYS A 278 3.30 20.76 13.42
N VAL A 279 3.83 20.22 12.32
CA VAL A 279 3.08 19.31 11.44
C VAL A 279 2.64 18.06 12.19
N GLN A 280 3.58 17.36 12.84
CA GLN A 280 3.24 16.19 13.65
C GLN A 280 2.28 16.53 14.79
N GLN A 281 2.52 17.63 15.51
CA GLN A 281 1.70 18.00 16.67
C GLN A 281 0.24 18.29 16.32
N HIS A 282 0.01 18.94 15.18
CA HIS A 282 -1.31 19.45 14.80
C HIS A 282 -1.92 18.66 13.63
N ALA A 283 -1.38 17.48 13.31
CA ALA A 283 -1.81 16.73 12.14
C ALA A 283 -3.30 16.34 12.16
N LEU A 284 -3.82 16.06 13.36
CA LEU A 284 -5.21 15.67 13.57
C LEU A 284 -6.15 16.84 13.89
N ASP A 285 -5.66 18.08 13.95
CA ASP A 285 -6.50 19.25 14.16
C ASP A 285 -7.54 19.39 13.04
N ILE A 286 -8.68 20.03 13.33
CA ILE A 286 -9.76 20.19 12.34
C ILE A 286 -9.26 20.93 11.09
N ASN A 287 -8.43 21.95 11.28
CA ASN A 287 -7.86 22.75 10.19
C ASN A 287 -6.45 22.32 9.79
N GLY A 288 -5.90 21.28 10.46
CA GLY A 288 -4.52 20.84 10.32
C GLY A 288 -3.45 21.90 10.67
N PRO A 289 -2.16 21.56 10.50
CA PRO A 289 -1.04 22.39 10.94
C PRO A 289 -0.83 23.65 10.11
N GLU A 290 -1.28 23.66 8.86
CA GLU A 290 -0.95 24.70 7.88
C GLU A 290 -2.18 25.17 7.09
N GLY A 291 -3.36 25.10 7.71
CA GLY A 291 -4.63 25.58 7.15
C GLY A 291 -5.32 24.61 6.19
N GLN A 292 -4.86 23.36 6.11
CA GLN A 292 -5.51 22.27 5.40
C GLN A 292 -5.74 21.09 6.35
N SER A 293 -6.97 20.57 6.39
CA SER A 293 -7.28 19.38 7.17
C SER A 293 -6.62 18.14 6.54
N LEU A 294 -6.21 17.17 7.38
CA LEU A 294 -5.65 15.92 6.87
C LEU A 294 -6.63 15.18 5.93
N PRO A 295 -7.95 15.09 6.21
CA PRO A 295 -8.92 14.54 5.25
C PRO A 295 -8.93 15.23 3.87
N ASP A 296 -8.77 16.55 3.81
CA ASP A 296 -8.71 17.28 2.54
C ASP A 296 -7.41 16.97 1.78
N TYR A 297 -6.29 16.89 2.50
CA TYR A 297 -5.00 16.49 1.92
C TYR A 297 -5.07 15.05 1.37
N VAL A 298 -5.62 14.11 2.14
CA VAL A 298 -5.85 12.72 1.74
C VAL A 298 -6.70 12.64 0.47
N LYS A 299 -7.76 13.44 0.39
CA LYS A 299 -8.63 13.52 -0.80
C LYS A 299 -7.94 14.11 -2.02
N GLU A 300 -7.09 15.12 -1.84
CA GLU A 300 -6.34 15.79 -2.91
C GLU A 300 -5.38 14.80 -3.60
N TYR A 301 -4.62 14.04 -2.81
CA TYR A 301 -3.57 13.15 -3.32
C TYR A 301 -3.99 11.67 -3.41
N LYS A 302 -5.23 11.34 -3.03
CA LYS A 302 -5.78 9.98 -3.11
C LYS A 302 -5.01 9.00 -2.20
N TYR A 303 -4.64 9.43 -1.00
CA TYR A 303 -3.90 8.58 -0.07
C TYR A 303 -4.72 7.35 0.33
N THR A 304 -4.04 6.20 0.31
CA THR A 304 -4.56 4.93 0.81
C THR A 304 -4.26 4.81 2.30
N PHE A 305 -3.07 5.21 2.72
CA PHE A 305 -2.67 5.24 4.11
C PHE A 305 -1.57 6.27 4.36
N LEU A 306 -1.38 6.65 5.62
CA LEU A 306 -0.25 7.45 6.10
C LEU A 306 0.23 6.95 7.46
N ILE A 307 1.54 6.80 7.63
CA ILE A 307 2.17 6.57 8.92
C ILE A 307 1.98 7.83 9.78
N ALA A 308 1.50 7.62 10.98
CA ALA A 308 1.05 8.65 11.91
C ALA A 308 1.44 8.27 13.35
N SER A 309 2.61 7.66 13.50
CA SER A 309 2.99 6.95 14.70
C SER A 309 3.02 7.78 15.97
N ASP A 310 3.34 9.08 15.86
CA ASP A 310 3.42 10.00 17.00
C ASP A 310 2.05 10.56 17.39
N GLN A 311 0.99 10.28 16.63
CA GLN A 311 -0.36 10.76 16.93
C GLN A 311 -0.98 10.10 18.17
N ASN A 312 -0.33 9.11 18.75
CA ASN A 312 -0.66 8.60 20.08
C ASN A 312 -0.08 9.48 21.22
N THR A 313 0.96 10.27 20.95
CA THR A 313 1.66 11.10 21.94
C THR A 313 1.12 12.52 21.99
N TYR A 314 0.72 13.07 20.84
CA TYR A 314 0.13 14.40 20.76
C TYR A 314 -1.32 14.39 21.21
N LYS A 315 -1.70 15.41 21.99
CA LYS A 315 -3.07 15.59 22.44
C LYS A 315 -3.87 16.33 21.38
N TYR A 316 -4.91 15.71 20.86
CA TYR A 316 -5.97 16.38 20.12
C TYR A 316 -6.83 17.23 21.07
N ASP A 317 -6.99 18.52 20.75
CA ASP A 317 -7.73 19.50 21.57
C ASP A 317 -9.13 19.81 21.00
N GLY A 318 -9.81 18.77 20.50
CA GLY A 318 -11.18 18.87 19.99
C GLY A 318 -12.20 18.11 20.84
N PRO A 319 -13.46 18.00 20.36
CA PRO A 319 -14.56 17.41 21.13
C PRO A 319 -14.54 15.87 21.18
N LEU A 320 -13.67 15.22 20.40
CA LEU A 320 -13.51 13.76 20.38
C LEU A 320 -12.32 13.33 21.23
N THR A 321 -12.35 12.09 21.72
CA THR A 321 -11.13 11.47 22.25
C THR A 321 -10.08 11.29 21.13
N GLN A 322 -8.80 11.16 21.50
CA GLN A 322 -7.72 10.88 20.55
C GLN A 322 -8.03 9.69 19.65
N VAL A 323 -8.51 8.60 20.26
CA VAL A 323 -8.88 7.34 19.59
C VAL A 323 -10.01 7.55 18.58
N GLU A 324 -11.06 8.27 18.98
CA GLU A 324 -12.18 8.58 18.09
C GLU A 324 -11.76 9.47 16.93
N ARG A 325 -10.86 10.43 17.16
CA ARG A 325 -10.35 11.30 16.11
C ARG A 325 -9.46 10.53 15.11
N ILE A 326 -8.55 9.68 15.59
CA ILE A 326 -7.74 8.78 14.76
C ILE A 326 -8.64 7.91 13.90
N LYS A 327 -9.67 7.29 14.49
CA LYS A 327 -10.65 6.48 13.77
C LYS A 327 -11.40 7.29 12.72
N GLN A 328 -11.91 8.47 13.10
CA GLN A 328 -12.67 9.35 12.21
C GLN A 328 -11.83 9.76 10.99
N VAL A 329 -10.57 10.16 11.19
CA VAL A 329 -9.65 10.54 10.12
C VAL A 329 -9.25 9.33 9.28
N GLY A 330 -8.93 8.19 9.90
CA GLY A 330 -8.59 6.95 9.21
C GLY A 330 -9.70 6.46 8.27
N MET A 331 -10.97 6.68 8.62
CA MET A 331 -12.13 6.36 7.76
C MET A 331 -12.27 7.25 6.52
N THR A 332 -11.43 8.29 6.34
CA THR A 332 -11.46 9.18 5.15
C THR A 332 -10.53 8.73 4.03
N PHE A 333 -9.66 7.76 4.29
CA PHE A 333 -8.68 7.25 3.34
C PHE A 333 -9.30 6.23 2.39
N GLY A 334 -8.66 6.05 1.23
CA GLY A 334 -8.93 4.93 0.33
C GLY A 334 -10.40 4.78 -0.07
N TYR A 335 -10.90 3.53 -0.04
CA TYR A 335 -12.25 3.19 -0.49
C TYR A 335 -13.31 3.37 0.61
N LYS A 336 -14.53 3.65 0.19
CA LYS A 336 -15.72 3.62 1.06
C LYS A 336 -16.89 3.11 0.24
N PHE A 337 -17.53 2.02 0.65
CA PHE A 337 -18.64 1.45 -0.12
C PHE A 337 -19.99 1.92 0.41
N THR A 338 -20.88 2.29 -0.51
CA THR A 338 -22.29 2.56 -0.25
C THR A 338 -23.14 1.65 -1.14
N ILE A 339 -24.06 0.89 -0.55
CA ILE A 339 -25.04 0.09 -1.29
C ILE A 339 -26.22 0.98 -1.64
N THR A 340 -26.38 1.27 -2.93
CA THR A 340 -27.40 2.19 -3.45
C THR A 340 -28.64 1.46 -3.99
N SER A 341 -28.54 0.14 -4.20
CA SER A 341 -29.69 -0.70 -4.55
C SER A 341 -29.47 -2.13 -4.07
N PHE A 342 -30.51 -2.72 -3.48
CA PHE A 342 -30.54 -4.12 -3.05
C PHE A 342 -31.92 -4.71 -3.30
N GLN A 343 -32.03 -5.61 -4.27
CA GLN A 343 -33.32 -6.10 -4.76
C GLN A 343 -33.29 -7.60 -5.03
N THR A 344 -34.40 -8.31 -4.82
CA THR A 344 -34.52 -9.75 -5.16
C THR A 344 -35.80 -10.03 -5.92
N ASN A 345 -35.79 -11.07 -6.74
CA ASN A 345 -36.99 -11.65 -7.34
C ASN A 345 -37.29 -13.08 -6.83
N GLY A 346 -36.63 -13.49 -5.74
CA GLY A 346 -36.76 -14.82 -5.15
C GLY A 346 -35.80 -15.87 -5.73
N THR A 347 -35.20 -15.63 -6.90
CA THR A 347 -34.21 -16.53 -7.53
C THR A 347 -32.86 -15.87 -7.80
N HIS A 348 -32.86 -14.54 -7.95
CA HIS A 348 -31.68 -13.73 -8.14
C HIS A 348 -31.77 -12.48 -7.28
N THR A 349 -30.62 -12.06 -6.75
CA THR A 349 -30.47 -10.80 -6.02
C THR A 349 -29.59 -9.86 -6.82
N LYS A 350 -30.07 -8.65 -7.05
CA LYS A 350 -29.35 -7.56 -7.70
C LYS A 350 -28.83 -6.60 -6.64
N VAL A 351 -27.54 -6.28 -6.72
CA VAL A 351 -26.86 -5.37 -5.78
C VAL A 351 -26.14 -4.30 -6.58
N THR A 352 -26.33 -3.03 -6.24
CA THR A 352 -25.53 -1.92 -6.75
C THR A 352 -24.69 -1.34 -5.62
N VAL A 353 -23.38 -1.37 -5.80
CA VAL A 353 -22.39 -0.77 -4.88
C VAL A 353 -21.73 0.42 -5.55
N GLN A 354 -21.58 1.52 -4.82
CA GLN A 354 -20.82 2.69 -5.23
C GLN A 354 -19.59 2.85 -4.33
N ASN A 355 -18.44 3.21 -4.90
CA ASN A 355 -17.30 3.68 -4.11
C ASN A 355 -17.45 5.19 -3.86
N THR A 356 -17.76 5.60 -2.64
CA THR A 356 -17.84 6.99 -2.18
C THR A 356 -16.56 7.48 -1.49
N GLY A 357 -15.50 6.68 -1.53
CA GLY A 357 -14.19 7.00 -0.97
C GLY A 357 -13.35 7.92 -1.89
N VAL A 358 -12.10 8.14 -1.50
CA VAL A 358 -11.15 8.98 -2.24
C VAL A 358 -10.29 8.19 -3.22
N ALA A 359 -10.12 6.88 -3.03
CA ALA A 359 -9.34 6.00 -3.89
C ALA A 359 -10.04 4.63 -4.06
N PRO A 360 -9.68 3.82 -5.07
CA PRO A 360 -10.21 2.47 -5.22
C PRO A 360 -9.61 1.48 -4.21
N PRO A 361 -10.23 0.30 -4.02
CA PRO A 361 -9.57 -0.84 -3.39
C PRO A 361 -8.51 -1.45 -4.33
N TYR A 362 -7.35 -1.82 -3.80
CA TYR A 362 -6.20 -2.36 -4.57
C TYR A 362 -6.05 -3.90 -4.48
N LYS A 363 -6.88 -4.55 -3.67
CA LYS A 363 -6.97 -6.01 -3.53
C LYS A 363 -8.37 -6.47 -3.92
N ASP A 364 -8.51 -7.74 -4.31
CA ASP A 364 -9.83 -8.26 -4.68
C ASP A 364 -10.77 -8.31 -3.50
N MET A 365 -11.98 -7.81 -3.74
CA MET A 365 -13.10 -7.80 -2.80
C MET A 365 -14.34 -8.20 -3.59
N PHE A 366 -15.20 -9.03 -3.00
CA PHE A 366 -16.33 -9.62 -3.68
C PHE A 366 -17.60 -9.40 -2.87
N LEU A 367 -18.71 -9.20 -3.57
CA LEU A 367 -20.02 -9.24 -2.94
C LEU A 367 -20.38 -10.69 -2.62
N GLN A 368 -20.85 -10.93 -1.40
CA GLN A 368 -21.41 -12.21 -0.99
C GLN A 368 -22.87 -11.99 -0.60
N VAL A 369 -23.77 -12.64 -1.33
CA VAL A 369 -25.21 -12.63 -1.06
C VAL A 369 -25.61 -13.96 -0.44
N SER A 370 -26.07 -13.91 0.82
CA SER A 370 -26.30 -15.10 1.64
C SER A 370 -25.09 -16.04 1.63
N SER A 371 -25.20 -17.23 1.03
CA SER A 371 -24.12 -18.22 0.93
C SER A 371 -23.35 -18.16 -0.39
N VAL A 372 -23.69 -17.25 -1.30
CA VAL A 372 -23.11 -17.20 -2.66
C VAL A 372 -22.20 -15.99 -2.81
N LYS A 373 -20.92 -16.24 -3.05
CA LYS A 373 -19.92 -15.22 -3.39
C LYS A 373 -19.92 -14.99 -4.90
N ASP A 374 -20.02 -13.72 -5.31
CA ASP A 374 -19.88 -13.31 -6.72
C ASP A 374 -18.42 -13.44 -7.19
N THR A 375 -18.20 -13.51 -8.49
CA THR A 375 -16.85 -13.58 -9.10
C THR A 375 -16.33 -12.24 -9.58
N THR A 376 -17.20 -11.23 -9.66
CA THR A 376 -16.87 -9.85 -10.06
C THR A 376 -16.22 -9.14 -8.90
N THR A 377 -14.98 -8.72 -9.09
CA THR A 377 -14.20 -8.01 -8.07
C THR A 377 -14.59 -6.53 -8.01
N LEU A 378 -14.57 -5.97 -6.81
CA LEU A 378 -14.65 -4.53 -6.57
C LEU A 378 -13.29 -3.85 -6.68
N LYS A 379 -12.19 -4.62 -6.86
CA LYS A 379 -10.85 -4.09 -7.11
C LYS A 379 -10.90 -3.04 -8.22
N TYR A 380 -10.29 -1.90 -7.99
CA TYR A 380 -10.28 -0.77 -8.93
C TYR A 380 -11.64 -0.12 -9.23
N LEU A 381 -12.68 -0.37 -8.42
CA LEU A 381 -13.92 0.43 -8.49
C LEU A 381 -13.60 1.88 -8.12
N GLN A 382 -13.58 2.75 -9.13
CA GLN A 382 -13.11 4.13 -8.99
C GLN A 382 -14.03 4.97 -8.09
N PRO A 383 -13.50 6.03 -7.44
CA PRO A 383 -14.32 7.00 -6.72
C PRO A 383 -15.51 7.49 -7.55
N SER A 384 -16.67 7.58 -6.91
CA SER A 384 -17.98 7.89 -7.48
C SER A 384 -18.56 6.87 -8.48
N ALA A 385 -17.78 5.88 -8.94
CA ALA A 385 -18.25 4.83 -9.83
C ALA A 385 -19.11 3.80 -9.08
N SER A 386 -20.01 3.14 -9.83
CA SER A 386 -20.87 2.08 -9.32
C SER A 386 -20.69 0.79 -10.10
N LEU A 387 -20.88 -0.34 -9.42
CA LEU A 387 -20.96 -1.67 -10.01
C LEU A 387 -22.29 -2.30 -9.61
N THR A 388 -23.02 -2.84 -10.59
CA THR A 388 -24.20 -3.66 -10.36
C THR A 388 -23.87 -5.12 -10.66
N VAL A 389 -24.16 -6.01 -9.72
CA VAL A 389 -24.05 -7.46 -9.90
C VAL A 389 -25.42 -8.12 -9.73
N VAL A 390 -25.59 -9.29 -10.36
CA VAL A 390 -26.77 -10.13 -10.20
C VAL A 390 -26.31 -11.51 -9.75
N VAL A 391 -26.59 -11.85 -8.49
CA VAL A 391 -26.20 -13.11 -7.88
C VAL A 391 -27.38 -14.08 -7.93
N LYS A 392 -27.15 -15.27 -8.49
CA LYS A 392 -28.15 -16.35 -8.47
C LYS A 392 -28.21 -16.98 -7.08
N VAL A 393 -29.28 -16.70 -6.35
CA VAL A 393 -29.54 -17.19 -5.00
C VAL A 393 -31.04 -17.27 -4.77
N ALA A 394 -31.53 -18.48 -4.48
CA ALA A 394 -32.95 -18.72 -4.27
C ALA A 394 -33.38 -18.29 -2.85
N THR A 395 -33.73 -17.02 -2.69
CA THR A 395 -34.22 -16.44 -1.42
C THR A 395 -34.98 -15.14 -1.65
N THR A 396 -35.99 -14.90 -0.81
CA THR A 396 -36.72 -13.62 -0.74
C THR A 396 -36.17 -12.68 0.33
N THR A 397 -35.29 -13.18 1.21
CA THR A 397 -34.66 -12.40 2.30
C THR A 397 -33.12 -12.54 2.22
N PRO A 398 -32.49 -12.07 1.14
CA PRO A 398 -31.05 -12.15 0.99
C PRO A 398 -30.32 -11.31 2.05
N THR A 399 -29.14 -11.77 2.47
CA THR A 399 -28.20 -10.99 3.29
C THR A 399 -27.01 -10.57 2.44
N LEU A 400 -26.31 -9.49 2.81
CA LEU A 400 -25.18 -8.97 2.05
C LEU A 400 -23.93 -8.80 2.91
N GLN A 401 -22.79 -9.23 2.37
CA GLN A 401 -21.46 -8.98 2.91
C GLN A 401 -20.49 -8.62 1.78
N ILE A 402 -19.39 -7.97 2.13
CA ILE A 402 -18.22 -7.80 1.24
C ILE A 402 -17.10 -8.65 1.84
N VAL A 403 -16.56 -9.56 1.05
CA VAL A 403 -15.53 -10.52 1.49
C VAL A 403 -14.27 -10.38 0.65
N SER A 404 -13.12 -10.67 1.25
CA SER A 404 -11.83 -10.66 0.56
C SER A 404 -10.95 -11.80 1.08
N PRO A 405 -10.21 -12.53 0.23
CA PRO A 405 -9.20 -13.45 0.70
C PRO A 405 -7.97 -12.74 1.28
N TYR A 406 -7.86 -11.41 1.11
CA TYR A 406 -6.69 -10.62 1.48
C TYR A 406 -6.87 -9.86 2.79
N ILE A 407 -7.87 -10.16 3.61
CA ILE A 407 -8.02 -9.60 4.97
C ILE A 407 -7.83 -10.70 6.01
N THR A 408 -7.46 -10.33 7.24
CA THR A 408 -7.34 -11.30 8.34
C THR A 408 -8.71 -11.71 8.86
N SER A 409 -8.78 -12.82 9.61
CA SER A 409 -10.05 -13.32 10.16
C SER A 409 -10.71 -12.40 11.20
N LYS A 410 -9.96 -11.41 11.72
CA LYS A 410 -10.46 -10.41 12.67
C LYS A 410 -10.99 -9.15 11.98
N GLN A 411 -10.75 -9.01 10.68
CA GLN A 411 -11.14 -7.84 9.90
C GLN A 411 -12.48 -8.07 9.17
N LYS A 412 -13.20 -6.97 8.94
CA LYS A 412 -14.44 -6.96 8.17
C LYS A 412 -14.49 -5.73 7.28
N ILE A 413 -14.88 -5.91 6.02
CA ILE A 413 -15.17 -4.80 5.11
C ILE A 413 -16.60 -4.34 5.39
N GLN A 414 -16.72 -3.13 5.95
CA GLN A 414 -17.98 -2.48 6.24
C GLN A 414 -18.42 -1.59 5.06
N PHE A 415 -19.73 -1.39 4.94
CA PHE A 415 -20.36 -0.54 3.94
C PHE A 415 -21.53 0.24 4.54
N GLU A 416 -21.88 1.35 3.90
CA GLU A 416 -23.07 2.14 4.22
C GLU A 416 -24.27 1.62 3.43
N ALA A 417 -25.43 1.52 4.08
CA ALA A 417 -26.70 1.24 3.41
C ALA A 417 -27.86 1.82 4.22
N ASN A 418 -28.81 2.45 3.54
CA ASN A 418 -30.05 2.94 4.12
C ASN A 418 -31.18 2.78 3.08
N LEU A 419 -31.59 1.52 2.87
CA LEU A 419 -32.57 1.08 1.86
C LEU A 419 -33.84 0.48 2.46
#